data_AF-A0A2N4SXX0-F1
#
_entry.id   AF-A0A2N4SXX0-F1
#
_cell.length_a   1.000
_cell.length_b   1.000
_cell.length_c   1.000
_cell.angle_alpha   90.00
_cell.angle_beta   90.00
_cell.angle_gamma   90.00
#
_symmetry.space_group_name_H-M   'P 1'
#
loop_
_entity.id
_entity.type
_entity.pdbx_description
1 polymer ?
#
loop_
_entity_poly.entity_id
_entity_poly.type
_entity_poly.pdbx_seq_one_letter_code
_entity_poly.pdbx_strand_id
1 'polypeptide(L)'
;MEALAGRHQRIRPYTPRHNGKVERFNRLLADEVLYARPYASERARREAIGVWVNHFNYHRPHTACGDQPPASRVPARVRNVMPSYT
;
A
#
# COMPACT_ATOMS: atom_id res chain seq x y z
N MET A 1 -10.15 -7.44 26.43
CA MET A 1 -9.71 -7.20 25.05
C MET A 1 -10.70 -6.23 24.42
N GLU A 2 -10.32 -4.96 24.24
CA GLU A 2 -11.18 -4.00 23.54
C GLU A 2 -11.29 -4.40 22.06
N ALA A 3 -12.52 -4.63 21.59
CA ALA A 3 -12.77 -4.80 20.17
C ALA A 3 -12.53 -3.45 19.48
N LEU A 4 -11.63 -3.43 18.48
CA LEU A 4 -11.47 -2.29 17.58
C LEU A 4 -12.85 -1.89 17.03
N ALA A 5 -13.26 -0.64 17.23
CA ALA A 5 -14.58 -0.11 16.86
C ALA A 5 -14.74 0.09 15.33
N GLY A 6 -14.46 -0.95 14.54
CA GLY A 6 -14.60 -0.95 13.08
C GLY A 6 -16.00 -1.38 12.66
N ARG A 7 -16.70 -0.56 11.87
CA ARG A 7 -17.94 -0.97 11.18
C ARG A 7 -17.59 -1.54 9.81
N HIS A 8 -18.05 -2.75 9.51
CA HIS A 8 -17.97 -3.30 8.15
C HIS A 8 -18.82 -2.45 7.21
N GLN A 9 -18.22 -1.95 6.12
CA GLN A 9 -18.90 -1.24 5.05
C GLN A 9 -18.74 -1.99 3.74
N ARG A 10 -19.85 -2.25 3.05
CA ARG A 10 -19.85 -2.83 1.70
C ARG A 10 -19.96 -1.72 0.67
N ILE A 11 -19.26 -1.89 -0.44
CA ILE A 11 -19.37 -1.01 -1.59
C ILE A 11 -20.73 -1.25 -2.25
N ARG A 12 -21.42 -0.18 -2.68
CA ARG A 12 -22.69 -0.29 -3.41
C ARG A 12 -22.46 -1.01 -4.75
N PRO A 13 -23.35 -1.93 -5.18
CA PRO A 13 -23.26 -2.54 -6.51
C PRO A 13 -23.13 -1.48 -7.62
N TYR A 14 -22.36 -1.80 -8.66
CA TYR A 14 -22.11 -0.94 -9.83
C TYR A 14 -21.43 0.40 -9.51
N THR A 15 -20.62 0.46 -8.45
CA THR A 15 -19.84 1.66 -8.10
C THR A 15 -18.32 1.40 -8.05
N PRO A 16 -17.70 0.98 -9.17
CA PRO A 16 -16.29 0.54 -9.20
C PRO A 16 -15.30 1.64 -8.75
N ARG A 17 -15.64 2.92 -8.95
CA ARG A 17 -14.83 4.06 -8.50
C ARG A 17 -14.50 4.05 -7.00
N HIS A 18 -15.35 3.43 -6.16
CA HIS A 18 -15.10 3.34 -4.73
C HIS A 18 -14.01 2.31 -4.39
N ASN A 19 -13.74 1.36 -5.27
CA ASN A 19 -12.71 0.32 -5.07
C ASN A 19 -11.38 0.65 -5.76
N GLY A 20 -11.36 1.62 -6.67
CA GLY A 20 -10.21 1.87 -7.56
C GLY A 20 -8.87 2.10 -6.83
N LYS A 21 -8.88 2.67 -5.62
CA LYS A 21 -7.66 2.82 -4.81
C LYS A 21 -7.07 1.47 -4.40
N VAL A 22 -7.92 0.56 -3.91
CA VAL A 22 -7.51 -0.79 -3.47
C VAL A 22 -7.13 -1.65 -4.67
N GLU A 23 -7.90 -1.56 -5.76
CA GLU A 23 -7.59 -2.25 -7.02
C GLU A 23 -6.23 -1.85 -7.57
N ARG A 24 -5.94 -0.54 -7.64
CA ARG A 24 -4.64 -0.03 -8.10
C ARG A 24 -3.52 -0.49 -7.19
N PHE A 25 -3.70 -0.45 -5.88
CA PHE A 25 -2.71 -0.93 -4.91
C PHE A 25 -2.41 -2.42 -5.11
N ASN A 26 -3.44 -3.27 -5.16
CA ASN A 26 -3.28 -4.71 -5.30
C ASN A 26 -2.64 -5.09 -6.64
N ARG A 27 -3.02 -4.41 -7.73
CA ARG A 27 -2.41 -4.64 -9.05
C ARG A 27 -0.91 -4.29 -9.03
N LEU A 28 -0.54 -3.13 -8.52
CA LEU A 28 0.88 -2.73 -8.45
C LEU A 28 1.69 -3.64 -7.53
N LEU A 29 1.12 -4.08 -6.39
CA LEU A 29 1.75 -5.05 -5.51
C LEU A 29 2.00 -6.39 -6.24
N ALA A 30 1.03 -6.85 -7.02
CA ALA A 30 1.15 -8.07 -7.80
C ALA A 30 2.26 -7.95 -8.85
N ASP A 31 2.21 -6.88 -9.65
CA ASP A 31 3.11 -6.63 -10.78
C ASP A 31 4.55 -6.38 -10.33
N GLU A 32 4.75 -5.58 -9.27
CA GLU A 32 6.07 -5.11 -8.86
C GLU A 32 6.74 -5.98 -7.79
N VAL A 33 5.98 -6.82 -7.07
CA VAL A 33 6.52 -7.61 -5.95
C VAL A 33 6.15 -9.08 -6.06
N LEU A 34 4.87 -9.42 -6.07
CA LEU A 34 4.45 -10.82 -5.90
C LEU A 34 4.88 -11.70 -7.07
N TYR A 35 4.80 -11.15 -8.29
CA TYR A 35 5.08 -11.89 -9.53
C TYR A 35 6.28 -11.34 -10.30
N ALA A 36 6.93 -10.29 -9.80
CA ALA A 36 8.12 -9.71 -10.44
C ALA A 36 9.34 -10.65 -10.44
N ARG A 37 9.42 -11.57 -9.46
CA ARG A 37 10.55 -12.51 -9.31
C ARG A 37 10.18 -13.74 -8.48
N PRO A 38 10.88 -14.88 -8.66
CA PRO A 38 10.80 -15.99 -7.73
C PRO A 38 11.43 -15.63 -6.38
N TYR A 39 10.88 -16.21 -5.30
CA TYR A 39 11.39 -16.04 -3.94
C TYR A 39 11.91 -17.37 -3.39
N ALA A 40 13.06 -17.35 -2.74
CA ALA A 40 13.65 -18.53 -2.11
C ALA A 40 12.85 -19.02 -0.88
N SER A 41 12.04 -18.16 -0.26
CA SER A 41 11.17 -18.51 0.86
C SER A 41 10.02 -17.53 1.02
N GLU A 42 8.98 -17.94 1.74
CA GLU A 42 7.86 -17.07 2.11
C GLU A 42 8.31 -15.90 2.99
N ARG A 43 9.32 -16.11 3.85
CA ARG A 43 9.91 -15.05 4.67
C ARG A 43 10.52 -13.95 3.80
N ALA A 44 11.32 -14.33 2.80
CA ALA A 44 11.91 -13.37 1.86
C ALA A 44 10.83 -12.59 1.08
N ARG A 45 9.73 -13.26 0.72
CA ARG A 45 8.58 -12.59 0.07
C ARG A 45 7.91 -11.57 0.99
N ARG A 46 7.68 -11.92 2.26
CA ARG A 46 7.09 -11.01 3.27
C ARG A 46 7.97 -9.79 3.55
N GLU A 47 9.28 -10.00 3.65
CA GLU A 47 10.26 -8.91 3.80
C GLU A 47 10.17 -7.95 2.60
N ALA A 48 10.17 -8.49 1.37
CA ALA A 48 10.03 -7.67 0.16
C ALA A 48 8.70 -6.89 0.10
N ILE A 49 7.58 -7.52 0.49
CA ILE A 49 6.28 -6.84 0.61
C ILE A 49 6.36 -5.69 1.63
N GLY A 50 6.97 -5.92 2.80
CA GLY A 50 7.13 -4.88 3.82
C GLY A 50 7.90 -3.66 3.30
N VAL A 51 9.03 -3.90 2.62
CA VAL A 51 9.82 -2.85 1.97
C VAL A 51 9.00 -2.09 0.93
N TRP A 52 8.29 -2.81 0.06
CA TRP A 52 7.49 -2.19 -0.99
C TRP A 52 6.30 -1.38 -0.44
N VAL A 53 5.64 -1.84 0.63
CA VAL A 53 4.55 -1.11 1.28
C VAL A 53 5.05 0.22 1.87
N ASN A 54 6.24 0.22 2.46
CA ASN A 54 6.87 1.46 2.94
C ASN A 54 7.18 2.40 1.77
N HIS A 55 7.78 1.88 0.69
CA HIS A 55 8.03 2.65 -0.53
C HIS A 55 6.74 3.27 -1.08
N PHE A 56 5.71 2.46 -1.32
CA PHE A 56 4.46 2.88 -1.91
C PHE A 56 3.78 4.00 -1.13
N ASN A 57 3.77 3.90 0.21
CA ASN A 57 3.06 4.83 1.09
C ASN A 57 3.86 6.09 1.44
N TYR A 58 5.19 6.01 1.56
CA TYR A 58 6.01 7.09 2.12
C TYR A 58 7.02 7.71 1.16
N HIS A 59 7.31 7.09 0.02
CA HIS A 59 8.38 7.54 -0.87
C HIS A 59 7.98 7.65 -2.34
N ARG A 60 7.09 6.78 -2.83
CA ARG A 60 6.67 6.79 -4.23
C ARG A 60 5.89 8.07 -4.54
N PRO A 61 6.24 8.85 -5.59
CA PRO A 61 5.44 9.98 -6.02
C PRO A 61 4.14 9.50 -6.69
N HIS A 62 3.01 10.14 -6.37
CA HIS A 62 1.73 9.88 -7.04
C HIS A 62 1.19 11.18 -7.62
N THR A 63 0.93 11.21 -8.93
CA THR A 63 0.35 12.38 -9.61
C THR A 63 -0.99 12.80 -9.00
N ALA A 64 -1.82 11.83 -8.60
CA ALA A 64 -3.08 12.08 -7.90
C ALA A 64 -2.88 12.80 -6.55
N CYS A 65 -1.66 12.82 -6.01
CA CYS A 65 -1.22 13.48 -4.79
C CYS A 65 -0.28 14.68 -5.03
N GLY A 66 -0.20 15.23 -6.25
CA GLY A 66 0.72 16.33 -6.56
C GLY A 66 2.19 15.92 -6.46
N ASP A 67 2.50 14.72 -6.96
CA ASP A 67 3.84 14.09 -6.94
C ASP A 67 4.41 13.84 -5.54
N GLN A 68 3.55 13.90 -4.53
CA GLN A 68 3.86 13.48 -3.17
C GLN A 68 3.41 12.04 -2.90
N PRO A 69 3.99 11.37 -1.89
CA PRO A 69 3.56 10.03 -1.50
C PRO A 69 2.18 10.06 -0.83
N PRO A 70 1.43 8.94 -0.80
CA PRO A 70 0.08 8.89 -0.25
C PRO A 70 0.01 9.29 1.23
N ALA A 71 1.06 9.02 2.02
CA ALA A 71 1.15 9.43 3.42
C ALA A 71 1.19 10.96 3.62
N SER A 72 1.45 11.75 2.58
CA SER A 72 1.35 13.22 2.65
C SER A 72 -0.07 13.72 2.92
N ARG A 73 -1.09 12.90 2.61
CA ARG A 73 -2.51 13.26 2.74
C ARG A 73 -3.17 12.81 4.03
N VAL A 74 -2.46 12.07 4.90
CA VAL A 74 -3.03 11.64 6.18
C VAL A 74 -2.68 12.64 7.30
N PRO A 75 -3.62 12.92 8.24
CA PRO A 75 -3.37 13.89 9.31
C PRO A 75 -2.24 13.47 10.25
N ALA A 76 -2.20 12.19 10.62
CA ALA A 76 -1.15 11.60 11.44
C ALA A 76 -0.17 10.85 10.54
N ARG A 77 0.98 11.46 10.28
CA ARG A 77 2.06 10.86 9.47
C ARG A 77 3.25 10.47 10.34
N VAL A 78 3.87 9.34 10.02
CA VAL A 78 5.19 8.98 10.52
C VAL A 78 6.24 9.71 9.67
N ARG A 79 7.19 10.41 10.29
CA ARG A 79 8.15 11.29 9.58
C ARG A 79 9.55 10.69 9.41
N ASN A 80 9.81 9.56 10.07
CA ASN A 80 11.11 8.90 10.16
C ASN A 80 11.14 7.52 9.47
N VAL A 81 10.23 7.28 8.52
CA VAL A 81 10.32 6.09 7.66
C VAL A 81 11.47 6.32 6.70
N MET A 82 12.60 5.68 6.95
CA MET A 82 13.76 5.73 6.05
C MET A 82 13.58 4.71 4.91
N PRO A 83 14.08 5.01 3.70
CA PRO A 83 14.14 4.02 2.63
C PRO A 83 15.00 2.85 3.10
N SER A 84 14.40 1.67 3.22
CA SER A 84 15.10 0.42 3.53
C SER A 84 15.54 -0.31 2.26
N TYR A 85 15.47 0.35 1.11
CA TYR A 85 15.81 -0.17 -0.20
C TYR A 85 16.81 0.78 -0.86
N THR A 86 17.77 0.20 -1.57
CA THR A 86 18.77 0.90 -2.37
C THR A 86 18.34 0.91 -3.82
#